data_AF-A0A0B5CSQ5-F1
#
_entry.id   AF-A0A0B5CSQ5-F1
#
_cell.length_a   1.000
_cell.length_b   1.000
_cell.length_c   1.000
_cell.angle_alpha   90.00
_cell.angle_beta   90.00
_cell.angle_gamma   90.00
#
_symmetry.space_group_name_H-M   'P 1'
#
loop_
_entity.id
_entity.type
_entity.pdbx_description
1 polymer ?
#
loop_
_entity_poly.entity_id
_entity_poly.type
_entity_poly.pdbx_seq_one_letter_code
_entity_poly.pdbx_strand_id
1 'polypeptide(L)' 'KFSNCNGKRKVQYESSEPADFKVDEDGMVYAVRSFPLSSEHAKFLIYAQDKETQEKWQVAVKLSLKPTLPEDSVK' A
#
# COMPACT_ATOMS: atom_id res chain seq x y z
N LYS A 1 0.26 -9.17 -1.97
CA LYS A 1 -1.09 -9.73 -2.24
C LYS A 1 -1.71 -10.09 -0.90
N PHE A 2 -2.78 -9.41 -0.50
CA PHE A 2 -3.48 -9.68 0.75
C PHE A 2 -4.22 -11.02 0.63
N SER A 3 -4.09 -11.88 1.64
CA SER A 3 -4.80 -13.16 1.72
C SER A 3 -6.01 -12.98 2.63
N ASN A 4 -7.17 -12.68 2.04
CA ASN A 4 -8.41 -12.66 2.80
C ASN A 4 -8.80 -14.10 3.15
N CYS A 5 -8.62 -14.51 4.41
CA CYS A 5 -8.92 -15.86 4.88
C CYS A 5 -10.43 -16.21 4.94
N ASN A 6 -11.34 -15.33 4.52
CA ASN A 6 -12.75 -15.68 4.36
C ASN A 6 -13.42 -14.59 3.52
N GLY A 7 -13.89 -14.91 2.30
CA GLY A 7 -14.43 -13.95 1.33
C GLY A 7 -15.68 -13.13 1.74
N LYS A 8 -16.02 -13.06 3.03
CA LYS A 8 -17.08 -12.24 3.61
C LYS A 8 -16.62 -11.32 4.75
N ARG A 9 -15.35 -11.36 5.16
CA ARG A 9 -14.86 -10.52 6.27
C ARG A 9 -14.84 -9.06 5.86
N LYS A 10 -15.56 -8.22 6.63
CA LYS A 10 -15.57 -6.76 6.48
C LYS A 10 -14.33 -6.17 7.15
N VAL A 11 -13.22 -6.20 6.42
CA VAL A 11 -11.97 -5.57 6.84
C VAL A 11 -12.01 -4.10 6.43
N GLN A 12 -11.79 -3.20 7.39
CA GLN A 12 -11.58 -1.79 7.12
C GLN A 12 -10.08 -1.53 6.93
N TYR A 13 -9.74 -0.77 5.90
CA TYR A 13 -8.36 -0.39 5.60
C TYR A 13 -8.16 1.10 5.79
N GLU A 14 -6.99 1.47 6.31
CA GLU A 14 -6.60 2.87 6.51
C GLU A 14 -5.10 3.05 6.19
N SER A 15 -4.75 4.22 5.65
CA SER A 15 -3.36 4.63 5.42
C SER A 15 -2.90 5.55 6.54
N SER A 16 -1.64 5.46 6.95
CA SER A 16 -1.02 6.46 7.83
C SER A 16 -0.86 7.83 7.16
N GLU A 17 -0.92 7.86 5.82
CA GLU A 17 -0.76 9.06 4.99
C GLU A 17 -1.95 9.19 4.02
N PRO A 18 -3.16 9.49 4.51
CA PRO A 18 -4.39 9.48 3.69
C PRO A 18 -4.45 10.62 2.66
N ALA A 19 -3.61 11.65 2.81
CA ALA A 19 -3.47 12.74 1.85
C ALA A 19 -2.69 12.33 0.58
N ASP A 20 -1.86 11.28 0.68
CA ASP A 20 -0.98 10.81 -0.39
C ASP A 20 -1.32 9.40 -0.87
N PHE A 21 -1.82 8.53 0.02
CA PHE A 21 -2.10 7.13 -0.24
C PHE A 21 -3.49 6.73 0.25
N LYS A 22 -4.25 6.10 -0.63
CA LYS A 22 -5.55 5.51 -0.30
C LYS A 22 -5.51 4.00 -0.43
N VAL A 23 -6.42 3.36 0.28
CA VAL A 23 -6.60 1.90 0.26
C VAL A 23 -8.06 1.61 -0.01
N ASP A 24 -8.33 0.82 -1.03
CA ASP A 24 -9.69 0.37 -1.35
C ASP A 24 -10.10 -0.84 -0.49
N GLU A 25 -11.39 -1.20 -0.54
CA GLU A 25 -11.99 -2.27 0.27
C GLU A 25 -11.41 -3.67 0.01
N ASP A 26 -10.72 -3.86 -1.12
CA ASP A 26 -10.02 -5.10 -1.46
C ASP A 26 -8.55 -5.11 -1.02
N GLY A 27 -8.09 -4.04 -0.39
CA GLY A 27 -6.72 -3.84 0.08
C GLY A 27 -5.76 -3.34 -1.01
N MET A 28 -6.24 -2.90 -2.18
CA MET A 28 -5.38 -2.22 -3.15
C MET A 28 -4.97 -0.83 -2.66
N VAL A 29 -3.68 -0.53 -2.74
CA VAL A 29 -3.09 0.74 -2.32
C VAL A 29 -2.68 1.55 -3.54
N TYR A 30 -3.08 2.82 -3.60
CA TYR A 30 -2.74 3.73 -4.70
C TYR A 30 -2.35 5.12 -4.20
N ALA A 31 -1.52 5.80 -4.98
CA ALA A 31 -1.15 7.19 -4.75
C ALA A 31 -2.21 8.12 -5.36
N VAL A 32 -2.63 9.15 -4.61
CA VAL A 32 -3.67 10.10 -5.08
C VAL A 32 -3.09 11.32 -5.80
N ARG A 33 -1.81 11.61 -5.59
CA ARG A 33 -1.09 12.69 -6.26
C ARG A 33 0.36 12.27 -6.52
N SER A 34 1.02 12.98 -7.42
CA SER A 34 2.46 12.87 -7.59
C SER A 34 3.17 13.60 -6.44
N PHE A 35 4.20 12.97 -5.88
CA PHE A 35 5.06 13.55 -4.86
C PHE A 35 6.50 13.12 -5.14
N PRO A 36 7.49 13.93 -4.74
CA PRO A 36 8.89 13.53 -4.80
C PRO A 36 9.10 12.34 -3.85
N LEU A 37 9.74 11.28 -4.34
CA LEU A 37 10.17 10.15 -3.52
C LEU A 37 11.39 10.55 -2.68
N SER A 38 11.19 11.41 -1.69
CA SER A 38 12.17 11.61 -0.62
C SER A 38 12.15 10.41 0.33
N SER A 39 13.25 10.16 1.04
CA SER A 39 13.37 9.05 2.00
C SER A 39 12.28 9.03 3.08
N GLU A 40 11.66 10.18 3.36
CA GLU A 40 10.57 10.34 4.34
C GLU A 40 9.22 9.93 3.74
N HIS A 41 8.87 10.40 2.53
CA HIS A 41 7.61 10.02 1.85
C HIS A 41 7.64 8.63 1.21
N ALA A 42 8.81 7.99 1.18
CA ALA A 42 9.00 6.66 0.65
C ALA A 42 8.55 5.54 1.62
N LYS A 43 8.13 5.87 2.86
CA LYS A 43 7.70 4.87 3.85
C LYS A 43 6.40 5.28 4.50
N PHE A 44 5.42 4.38 4.49
CA PHE A 44 4.14 4.60 5.16
C PHE A 44 3.58 3.26 5.66
N LEU A 45 2.56 3.34 6.52
CA LEU A 45 1.89 2.18 7.08
C LEU A 45 0.49 2.05 6.48
N ILE A 46 0.09 0.81 6.23
CA ILE A 46 -1.30 0.46 5.98
C ILE A 46 -1.81 -0.36 7.16
N TYR A 47 -2.95 0.05 7.69
CA TYR A 47 -3.67 -0.63 8.75
C TYR A 47 -4.85 -1.39 8.16
N ALA A 48 -5.10 -2.57 8.71
CA ALA A 48 -6.29 -3.36 8.41
C ALA A 48 -6.93 -3.77 9.73
N GLN A 49 -8.24 -3.60 9.85
CA GLN A 49 -8.99 -4.02 11.02
C GLN A 49 -10.20 -4.85 10.59
N ASP A 50 -10.29 -6.07 11.11
CA ASP A 50 -11.51 -6.87 11.01
C ASP A 50 -12.52 -6.37 12.07
N LYS A 51 -13.69 -5.92 11.63
CA LYS A 51 -14.74 -5.42 12.54
C LYS A 51 -15.46 -6.55 13.28
N GLU A 52 -15.45 -7.77 12.75
CA GLU A 52 -16.09 -8.94 13.32
C GLU A 52 -15.21 -9.56 14.40
N THR A 53 -13.95 -9.85 14.09
CA THR A 53 -13.02 -10.50 15.03
C THR A 53 -12.25 -9.53 15.92
N GLN A 54 -12.33 -8.22 15.63
CA GLN A 54 -11.52 -7.16 16.25
C GLN A 54 -10.01 -7.33 16.01
N GLU A 55 -9.60 -8.24 15.12
CA GLU A 55 -8.20 -8.42 14.74
C GLU A 55 -7.67 -7.18 14.00
N LYS A 56 -6.40 -6.85 14.26
CA LYS A 56 -5.71 -5.71 13.66
C LYS A 56 -4.41 -6.16 13.05
N TRP A 57 -4.14 -5.68 11.84
CA TRP A 57 -2.89 -5.90 11.14
C TRP A 57 -2.31 -4.55 10.71
N GLN A 58 -0.99 -4.53 10.59
CA GLN A 58 -0.25 -3.40 10.05
C GLN A 58 0.80 -3.92 9.07
N VAL A 59 1.02 -3.17 7.99
CA VAL A 59 2.09 -3.45 7.04
C VAL A 59 2.85 -2.18 6.71
N ALA A 60 4.18 -2.27 6.70
CA ALA A 60 5.04 -1.19 6.25
C ALA A 60 5.26 -1.28 4.74
N VAL A 61 4.89 -0.21 4.05
CA VAL A 61 5.13 -0.05 2.61
C VAL A 61 6.34 0.84 2.42
N LYS A 62 7.30 0.37 1.62
CA LYS A 62 8.45 1.16 1.20
C LYS A 62 8.46 1.31 -0.32
N LEU A 63 8.28 2.53 -0.79
CA LEU A 63 8.41 2.87 -2.20
C LEU A 63 9.89 2.97 -2.57
N SER A 64 10.21 2.47 -3.76
CA SER A 64 11.54 2.61 -4.36
C SER A 64 11.36 2.91 -5.84
N LEU A 65 12.15 3.84 -6.37
CA LEU A 65 12.24 4.02 -7.81
C LEU A 65 12.79 2.73 -8.40
N LYS A 66 12.07 2.17 -9.37
CA LYS A 66 12.63 1.09 -10.18
C LYS A 66 13.76 1.72 -11.00
N PRO A 67 15.01 1.25 -10.89
CA PRO A 67 16.06 1.76 -11.75
C PRO A 67 15.65 1.49 -13.20
N THR A 68 15.68 2.53 -14.03
CA THR A 68 15.50 2.40 -15.47
C THR A 68 16.68 1.56 -15.96
N LEU A 69 16.44 0.29 -16.30
CA LEU A 69 17.41 -0.46 -17.08
C LEU A 69 17.53 0.26 -18.42
N PRO A 70 18.73 0.64 -18.88
CA PRO A 70 18.87 1.19 -20.22
C PRO A 70 18.41 0.12 -21.22
N GLU A 71 17.40 0.43 -22.03
CA GLU A 71 16.96 -0.36 -23.19
C GLU A 71 17.98 -0.26 -24.35
N ASP A 72 19.26 -0.51 -24.07
CA ASP A 72 20.30 -0.47 -25.10
C ASP A 72 21.26 -1.67 -24.92
N SER A 73 20.79 -2.84 -25.33
CA SER A 73 21.61 -3.98 -25.75
C SER A 73 20.73 -5.03 -26.45
N VAL A 74 20.06 -4.62 -27.52
CA VAL A 74 19.86 -5.51 -28.66
C VAL A 74 20.65 -4.88 -29.80
N LYS A 75 21.90 -5.32 -29.93
CA LYS A 75 22.68 -5.17 -31.14
C LYS A 75 23.04 -6.55 -31.65
#